data_AF-A0A0N4UIC1-F1
#
_entry.id   AF-A0A0N4UIC1-F1
#
_cell.length_a   1.000
_cell.length_b   1.000
_cell.length_c   1.000
_cell.angle_alpha   90.00
_cell.angle_beta   90.00
_cell.angle_gamma   90.00
#
_symmetry.space_group_name_H-M   'P 1'
#
loop_
_entity.id
_entity.type
_entity.pdbx_description
1 polymer ?
#
loop_
_entity_poly.entity_id
_entity_poly.type
_entity_poly.pdbx_seq_one_letter_code
_entity_poly.pdbx_strand_id
1 'polypeptide(L)' 'MIVHSCVVKDGRNQTVEILDSEGCAEDKFILNNLEYSNDLMAGQEAHVYSFADRSQLFFQCQVYRG' A
#
# COMPACT_ATOMS: atom_id res chain seq x y z
N MET A 1 11.44 -9.86 -6.21
CA MET A 1 11.37 -8.41 -5.91
C MET A 1 10.47 -8.25 -4.71
N ILE A 2 10.70 -7.24 -3.87
CA ILE A 2 9.89 -7.01 -2.68
C ILE A 2 9.41 -5.56 -2.64
N VAL A 3 8.18 -5.37 -2.18
CA VAL A 3 7.61 -4.06 -1.89
C VAL A 3 8.25 -3.57 -0.60
N HIS A 4 8.97 -2.45 -0.70
CA HIS A 4 9.61 -1.78 0.42
C HIS A 4 8.58 -1.03 1.23
N SER A 5 7.96 -0.02 0.63
CA SER A 5 7.00 0.86 1.27
C SER A 5 5.95 1.31 0.26
N CYS A 6 4.77 1.66 0.77
CA CYS A 6 3.66 2.13 -0.03
C CYS A 6 2.95 3.28 0.66
N VAL A 7 2.56 4.26 -0.14
CA VAL A 7 1.69 5.35 0.29
C VAL A 7 0.44 5.41 -0.59
N VAL A 8 -0.65 5.87 0.00
CA VAL A 8 -1.86 6.27 -0.72
C VAL A 8 -2.04 7.78 -0.64
N LYS A 9 -2.32 8.42 -1.77
CA LYS A 9 -2.49 9.87 -1.91
C LYS A 9 -3.89 10.22 -2.38
N ASP A 10 -4.35 11.39 -1.97
CA ASP A 10 -5.65 11.94 -2.36
C ASP A 10 -5.63 12.72 -3.68
N GLY A 11 -4.45 12.82 -4.32
CA GLY A 11 -4.23 13.64 -5.52
C GLY A 11 -4.01 15.13 -5.24
N ARG A 12 -4.00 15.55 -3.97
CA ARG A 12 -3.59 16.88 -3.53
C ARG A 12 -2.41 16.77 -2.56
N ASN A 13 -2.63 17.11 -1.30
CA ASN A 13 -1.57 17.24 -0.29
C ASN A 13 -1.70 16.21 0.83
N GLN A 14 -2.67 15.31 0.78
CA GLN A 14 -2.78 14.24 1.77
C GLN A 14 -2.10 12.99 1.24
N THR A 15 -1.16 12.48 2.03
CA THR A 15 -0.42 11.24 1.79
C THR A 15 -0.44 10.46 3.10
N VAL A 16 -0.79 9.18 3.01
CA VAL A 16 -0.83 8.26 4.14
C VAL A 16 0.02 7.05 3.79
N GLU A 17 0.92 6.68 4.69
CA GLU A 17 1.68 5.44 4.59
C GLU A 17 0.76 4.26 4.91
N ILE A 18 0.78 3.24 4.05
CA ILE A 18 -0.01 2.01 4.22
C ILE A 18 0.87 0.78 4.39
N LEU A 19 2.11 0.82 3.88
CA LEU A 19 3.16 -0.12 4.21
C LEU A 19 4.42 0.69 4.58
N ASP A 20 5.04 0.37 5.72
CA ASP A 20 6.27 0.98 6.24
C ASP A 20 7.50 0.65 5.38
N SER A 21 8.72 1.01 5.81
CA SER A 21 9.95 0.70 5.08
C SER A 21 10.34 -0.79 5.05
N GLU A 22 9.75 -1.61 5.91
CA GLU A 22 10.02 -3.06 5.99
C GLU A 22 8.96 -3.87 5.23
N GLY A 23 8.09 -3.20 4.46
CA GLY A 23 7.01 -3.82 3.69
C GLY A 23 5.85 -4.30 4.55
N CYS A 24 5.79 -3.86 5.81
CA CYS A 24 4.78 -4.26 6.78
C CYS A 24 3.63 -3.27 6.81
N ALA A 25 2.42 -3.76 7.03
CA ALA A 25 1.22 -2.93 7.07
C ALA A 25 1.15 -2.07 8.34
N GLU A 26 0.89 -0.77 8.14
CA GLU A 26 0.67 0.20 9.20
C GLU A 26 -0.68 0.00 9.92
N ASP A 27 -1.72 -0.37 9.16
CA ASP A 27 -3.04 -0.72 9.68
C ASP A 27 -3.57 -1.99 9.01
N LYS A 28 -3.48 -3.10 9.75
CA LYS A 28 -3.88 -4.44 9.29
C LYS A 28 -5.39 -4.61 9.10
N PHE A 29 -6.22 -3.70 9.62
CA PHE A 29 -7.65 -3.70 9.33
C PHE A 29 -7.93 -3.16 7.93
N ILE A 30 -7.16 -2.19 7.46
CA ILE A 30 -7.32 -1.62 6.12
C ILE A 30 -6.67 -2.51 5.07
N LEU A 31 -5.40 -2.86 5.29
CA LEU A 31 -4.59 -3.70 4.41
C LEU A 31 -3.68 -4.53 5.30
N ASN A 32 -3.78 -5.86 5.24
CA ASN A 32 -2.83 -6.71 5.95
C ASN A 32 -1.48 -6.79 5.20
N ASN A 33 -0.47 -7.39 5.82
CA ASN A 33 0.83 -7.62 5.18
C ASN A 33 0.65 -8.34 3.83
N LEU A 34 1.44 -7.95 2.83
CA LEU A 34 1.34 -8.53 1.49
C LEU A 34 1.79 -9.99 1.47
N GLU A 35 1.06 -10.83 0.72
CA GLU A 35 1.47 -12.18 0.38
C GLU A 35 2.18 -12.18 -0.99
N TYR A 36 3.34 -12.83 -1.04
CA TYR A 36 4.15 -12.95 -2.25
C TYR A 36 3.91 -14.32 -2.89
N SER A 37 3.11 -14.35 -3.95
CA SER A 37 2.76 -15.59 -4.66
C SER A 37 3.86 -16.05 -5.61
N ASN A 38 4.68 -15.12 -6.11
CA ASN A 38 5.90 -15.38 -6.89
C ASN A 38 6.82 -14.14 -6.88
N ASP A 39 7.99 -14.24 -7.51
CA ASP A 39 9.03 -13.20 -7.50
C ASP A 39 8.59 -11.80 -7.99
N LEU A 40 7.49 -11.72 -8.74
CA LEU A 40 7.00 -10.48 -9.37
C LEU A 40 5.52 -10.19 -9.05
N MET A 41 4.89 -10.93 -8.13
CA MET A 41 3.51 -10.72 -7.74
C MET A 41 3.35 -10.76 -6.23
N ALA A 42 2.85 -9.65 -5.69
CA ALA A 42 2.45 -9.50 -4.30
C ALA A 42 1.04 -8.93 -4.24
N GLY A 43 0.25 -9.35 -3.26
CA GLY A 43 -1.11 -8.87 -3.09
C GLY A 43 -1.70 -9.33 -1.77
N GLN A 44 -2.84 -8.76 -1.41
CA GLN A 44 -3.59 -9.09 -0.21
C GLN A 44 -5.05 -8.67 -0.39
N GLU A 45 -5.99 -9.44 0.16
CA GLU A 45 -7.37 -8.98 0.28
C GLU A 45 -7.42 -7.84 1.31
N ALA A 46 -8.01 -6.71 0.91
CA ALA A 46 -8.06 -5.48 1.68
C ALA A 46 -9.51 -4.99 1.81
N HIS A 47 -9.79 -4.29 2.91
CA HIS A 47 -11.06 -3.59 3.05
C HIS A 47 -11.10 -2.42 2.06
N VAL A 48 -12.28 -2.06 1.56
CA VAL A 48 -12.43 -0.86 0.72
C VAL A 48 -12.41 0.38 1.60
N TYR A 49 -11.57 1.35 1.24
CA TYR A 49 -11.45 2.63 1.94
C TYR A 49 -11.29 3.78 0.93
N SER A 50 -11.46 5.00 1.40
CA SER A 50 -11.16 6.22 0.65
C SER A 50 -10.91 7.39 1.60
N PHE A 51 -10.29 8.47 1.09
CA PHE A 51 -10.32 9.75 1.79
C PHE A 51 -11.73 10.35 1.74
N ALA A 52 -12.13 11.08 2.78
CA ALA A 52 -13.38 11.83 2.77
C ALA A 52 -13.36 12.89 1.65
N ASP A 53 -14.52 13.09 0.98
CA ASP A 53 -14.69 14.06 -0.11
C ASP A 53 -13.75 13.87 -1.31
N ARG A 54 -13.25 12.64 -1.50
CA ARG A 54 -12.39 12.25 -2.61
C ARG A 54 -12.95 11.02 -3.31
N SER A 55 -12.96 11.05 -4.64
CA SER A 55 -13.46 9.96 -5.47
C SER A 55 -12.34 9.10 -6.09
N GLN A 56 -11.08 9.42 -5.80
CA GLN A 56 -9.92 8.76 -6.40
C GLN A 56 -8.84 8.52 -5.34
N LEU A 57 -8.11 7.41 -5.50
CA LEU A 57 -6.95 7.05 -4.70
C LEU A 57 -5.77 6.84 -5.63
N PHE A 58 -4.62 7.39 -5.25
CA PHE A 58 -3.37 7.21 -5.98
C PHE A 58 -2.39 6.43 -5.12
N PHE A 59 -2.11 5.19 -5.51
CA PHE A 59 -1.14 4.33 -4.85
C PHE A 59 0.25 4.56 -5.43
N GLN A 60 1.25 4.64 -4.56
CA GLN A 60 2.65 4.72 -4.96
C GLN A 60 3.48 3.82 -4.05
N CYS A 61 4.20 2.87 -4.64
CA CYS A 61 5.03 1.93 -3.90
C CYS A 61 6.48 1.98 -4.39
N GLN A 62 7.41 1.76 -3.47
CA GLN A 62 8.80 1.49 -3.76
C GLN A 62 9.02 -0.02 -3.79
N VAL A 63 9.64 -0.51 -4.86
CA VAL A 63 9.90 -1.94 -5.06
C VAL A 63 11.37 -2.10 -5.41
N TYR A 64 12.06 -3.01 -4.73
CA TYR A 64 13.46 -3.31 -4.95
C TYR A 64 13.68 -4.81 -5.15
N ARG A 65 14.87 -5.15 -5.60
CA ARG A 65 15.33 -6.53 -5.61
C ARG A 65 15.78 -6.87 -4.20
N GLY A 66 14.98 -7.69 -3.50
CA GLY A 66 15.37 -8.31 -2.23
C GLY A 66 16.51 -9.29 -2.39
#